data_AF-A0A6J2A329-F1
#
_entry.id   AF-A0A6J2A329-F1
#
_cell.length_a   1.000
_cell.length_b   1.000
_cell.length_c   1.000
_cell.angle_alpha   90.00
_cell.angle_beta   90.00
_cell.angle_gamma   90.00
#
_symmetry.space_group_name_H-M   'P 1'
#
loop_
_entity.id
_entity.type
_entity.pdbx_description
1 polymer ?
#
loop_
_entity_poly.entity_id
_entity_poly.type
_entity_poly.pdbx_seq_one_letter_code
_entity_poly.pdbx_strand_id
1 'polypeptide(L)'
;MPGPRLLAALCGALLCASGLLAFSGPCNPNPCYNDAECQVIKDEHRGDIFTQYICKCPHGYTGVHCEITCAMPLGMETGAISDSQISASSVYLGFMGLQRWAPELARLHRTGIVNAWTASNYDKNPWIQVNLVRKMWVTGVVTQGASRASNAEYLKTFKVAYSLNGRKFQFIQSAEGSGDKLFVGNTDNSGLKVNLFDFPLEVQYVRLVPITCHRGCTLRFELLGCELNGCAEPLGMKDNTIPDRQITASSIYRTWGLNAFSWYPFYARLDKQGKFNAWTAQTNDASEWLQVDLGTQRQVTGIITQGARDFGHIQYVAAYKVAYSNNSMNWTEYRDQGALDSKIFPGNLDNNSHKKNMFEMPFLARFVRVLPVAWHNRITLRVELLGC
;
A
#
# COMPACT_ATOMS: atom_id res chain seq x y z
N MET A 1 48.38 -51.39 71.74
CA MET A 1 48.43 -49.91 71.77
C MET A 1 48.47 -49.46 70.32
N PRO A 2 47.45 -48.74 69.82
CA PRO A 2 47.30 -47.34 70.17
C PRO A 2 45.84 -46.91 70.43
N GLY A 3 45.70 -45.79 71.13
CA GLY A 3 44.61 -44.83 70.97
C GLY A 3 45.25 -43.44 70.88
N PRO A 4 44.48 -42.34 71.01
CA PRO A 4 43.04 -42.22 70.82
C PRO A 4 42.63 -40.93 70.05
N ARG A 5 41.30 -40.76 69.89
CA ARG A 5 40.53 -39.50 69.72
C ARG A 5 40.46 -38.90 68.32
N LEU A 6 39.38 -38.23 67.94
CA LEU A 6 37.92 -38.27 68.19
C LEU A 6 37.38 -37.22 67.20
N LEU A 7 36.12 -37.40 66.80
CA LEU A 7 35.22 -36.37 66.21
C LEU A 7 35.41 -35.96 64.74
N ALA A 8 34.40 -36.41 63.99
CA ALA A 8 33.93 -35.87 62.74
C ALA A 8 33.60 -34.37 62.81
N ALA A 9 33.77 -33.65 61.70
CA ALA A 9 32.70 -33.34 60.76
C ALA A 9 33.09 -32.12 59.88
N LEU A 10 32.89 -32.23 58.57
CA LEU A 10 32.04 -31.36 57.73
C LEU A 10 32.53 -31.24 56.28
N CYS A 11 31.69 -31.80 55.39
CA CYS A 11 31.34 -31.40 54.02
C CYS A 11 32.37 -30.68 53.14
N GLY A 12 32.82 -31.38 52.10
CA GLY A 12 33.22 -30.81 50.82
C GLY A 12 32.49 -31.53 49.68
N ALA A 13 31.44 -30.90 49.15
CA ALA A 13 30.77 -31.32 47.93
C ALA A 13 31.45 -30.64 46.73
N LEU A 14 31.90 -31.39 45.72
CA LEU A 14 32.20 -30.84 44.39
C LEU A 14 32.10 -31.91 43.29
N LEU A 15 31.06 -31.75 42.46
CA LEU A 15 31.01 -31.84 40.99
C LEU A 15 31.31 -33.18 40.27
N CYS A 16 30.27 -33.72 39.63
CA CYS A 16 30.24 -34.01 38.19
C CYS A 16 28.76 -34.12 37.74
N ALA A 17 28.23 -33.05 37.14
CA ALA A 17 27.95 -32.95 35.71
C ALA A 17 26.62 -33.61 35.27
N SER A 18 25.51 -32.91 35.52
CA SER A 18 24.26 -33.12 34.79
C SER A 18 24.17 -32.10 33.65
N GLY A 19 24.14 -32.60 32.42
CA GLY A 19 23.97 -31.80 31.22
C GLY A 19 22.68 -30.99 31.25
N LEU A 20 22.81 -29.67 31.13
CA LEU A 20 21.72 -28.80 30.73
C LEU A 20 21.41 -29.06 29.26
N LEU A 21 20.47 -29.97 28.99
CA LEU A 21 19.70 -29.92 27.75
C LEU A 21 18.80 -28.67 27.85
N ALA A 22 19.25 -27.55 27.32
CA ALA A 22 18.40 -26.40 27.08
C ALA A 22 17.37 -26.80 26.02
N PHE A 23 16.16 -27.17 26.44
CA PHE A 23 15.03 -27.27 25.53
C PHE A 23 14.73 -25.87 25.00
N SER A 24 15.24 -25.56 23.81
CA SER A 24 14.84 -24.42 23.01
C SER A 24 13.38 -24.61 22.59
N GLY A 25 12.45 -24.03 23.35
CA GLY A 25 11.03 -24.02 22.99
C GLY A 25 10.78 -23.28 21.68
N PRO A 26 9.58 -23.39 21.08
CA PRO A 26 9.29 -22.84 19.75
C PRO A 26 9.44 -21.31 19.64
N CYS A 27 9.48 -20.60 20.77
CA CYS A 27 9.74 -19.16 20.85
C CYS A 27 11.17 -18.80 21.30
N ASN A 28 12.11 -19.75 21.33
CA ASN A 28 13.49 -19.50 21.74
C ASN A 28 14.50 -20.16 20.79
N PRO A 29 15.28 -19.39 19.99
CA PRO A 29 15.24 -17.93 19.89
C PRO A 29 13.92 -17.41 19.33
N ASN A 30 13.53 -16.17 19.66
CA ASN A 30 12.27 -15.58 19.20
C ASN A 30 12.21 -15.57 17.66
N PRO A 31 11.27 -16.32 17.02
CA PRO A 31 11.14 -16.39 15.57
C PRO A 31 10.47 -15.15 14.96
N CYS A 32 9.90 -14.27 15.77
CA CYS A 32 9.16 -13.11 15.30
C CYS A 32 10.10 -11.91 15.04
N TYR A 33 9.89 -11.21 13.93
CA TYR A 33 10.62 -10.01 13.53
C TYR A 33 10.03 -8.74 14.13
N ASN A 34 10.77 -7.62 14.04
CA ASN A 34 10.31 -6.28 14.42
C ASN A 34 9.83 -6.16 15.87
N ASP A 35 10.56 -6.74 16.82
CA ASP A 35 10.23 -6.73 18.26
C ASP A 35 8.85 -7.34 18.60
N ALA A 36 8.33 -8.22 17.73
CA ALA A 36 7.08 -8.92 17.95
C ALA A 36 7.18 -9.96 19.08
N GLU A 37 6.10 -10.10 19.84
CA GLU A 37 6.01 -11.03 20.97
C GLU A 37 5.60 -12.42 20.47
N CYS A 38 6.42 -13.44 20.74
CA CYS A 38 6.11 -14.82 20.41
C CYS A 38 5.29 -15.49 21.52
N GLN A 39 4.13 -16.02 21.16
CA GLN A 39 3.25 -16.76 22.07
C GLN A 39 3.12 -18.21 21.63
N VAL A 40 3.47 -19.15 22.51
CA VAL A 40 3.34 -20.59 22.25
C VAL A 40 1.87 -20.99 22.32
N ILE A 41 1.36 -21.65 21.28
CA ILE A 41 -0.03 -22.15 21.25
C ILE A 41 0.00 -23.65 21.57
N LYS A 42 -0.89 -24.12 22.44
CA LYS A 42 -1.07 -25.55 22.70
C LYS A 42 -2.10 -26.09 21.71
N ASP A 43 -1.64 -26.72 20.63
CA ASP A 43 -2.43 -27.51 19.67
C ASP A 43 -3.88 -27.05 19.41
N GLU A 44 -4.05 -25.89 18.77
CA GLU A 44 -5.32 -25.55 18.11
C GLU A 44 -5.12 -25.56 16.58
N HIS A 45 -5.80 -26.51 15.93
CA HIS A 45 -5.75 -26.74 14.50
C HIS A 45 -6.42 -25.58 13.74
N ARG A 46 -5.62 -24.82 12.98
CA ARG A 46 -6.15 -23.90 11.95
C ARG A 46 -5.63 -24.31 10.57
N GLY A 47 -6.20 -25.39 10.01
CA GLY A 47 -5.89 -25.83 8.64
C GLY A 47 -4.47 -26.37 8.45
N ASP A 48 -4.10 -26.63 7.20
CA ASP A 48 -3.02 -27.55 6.74
C ASP A 48 -1.57 -27.16 7.08
N ILE A 49 -1.33 -26.32 8.10
CA ILE A 49 0.01 -25.87 8.51
C ILE A 49 0.12 -25.92 10.04
N PHE A 50 0.90 -26.87 10.55
CA PHE A 50 1.22 -27.02 11.97
C PHE A 50 2.20 -25.92 12.42
N THR A 51 1.72 -24.88 13.12
CA THR A 51 2.57 -23.89 13.80
C THR A 51 2.34 -23.94 15.30
N GLN A 52 3.40 -24.18 16.08
CA GLN A 52 3.35 -24.32 17.55
C GLN A 52 3.42 -22.97 18.28
N TYR A 53 3.40 -21.86 17.56
CA TYR A 53 3.52 -20.50 18.08
C TYR A 53 2.81 -19.49 17.18
N ILE A 54 2.41 -18.36 17.75
CA ILE A 54 1.86 -17.19 17.04
C ILE A 54 2.65 -15.95 17.43
N CYS A 55 2.99 -15.12 16.44
CA CYS A 55 3.63 -13.83 16.65
C CYS A 55 2.56 -12.75 16.80
N LYS A 56 2.62 -11.99 17.90
CA LYS A 56 1.82 -10.77 18.06
C LYS A 56 2.58 -9.60 17.45
N CYS A 57 2.10 -9.16 16.29
CA CYS A 57 2.74 -8.09 15.56
C CYS A 57 2.48 -6.71 16.19
N PRO A 58 3.51 -5.86 16.31
CA PRO A 58 3.31 -4.45 16.66
C PRO A 58 2.46 -3.74 15.61
N HIS A 59 1.89 -2.59 15.99
CA HIS A 59 1.09 -1.80 15.06
C HIS A 59 1.89 -1.44 13.81
N GLY A 60 1.25 -1.64 12.66
CA GLY A 60 1.87 -1.41 11.35
C GLY A 60 2.70 -2.58 10.83
N TYR A 61 2.68 -3.74 11.50
CA TYR A 61 3.26 -4.99 11.00
C TYR A 61 2.21 -6.10 10.89
N THR A 62 2.40 -7.01 9.93
CA THR A 62 1.57 -8.20 9.70
C THR A 62 2.44 -9.36 9.19
N GLY A 63 1.85 -10.54 8.99
CA GLY A 63 2.57 -11.76 8.59
C GLY A 63 2.65 -12.78 9.72
N VAL A 64 3.14 -13.98 9.39
CA VAL A 64 3.23 -15.10 10.37
C VAL A 64 4.31 -14.80 11.42
N HIS A 65 5.35 -14.08 11.02
CA HIS A 65 6.47 -13.66 11.86
C HIS A 65 6.58 -12.13 11.97
N CYS A 66 5.53 -11.38 11.63
CA CYS A 66 5.50 -9.91 11.66
C CYS A 66 6.54 -9.25 10.77
N GLU A 67 6.87 -9.91 9.66
CA GLU A 67 7.87 -9.51 8.68
C GLU A 67 7.38 -8.44 7.69
N ILE A 68 6.06 -8.27 7.53
CA ILE A 68 5.46 -7.36 6.54
C ILE A 68 5.10 -6.03 7.20
N THR A 69 5.56 -4.91 6.64
CA THR A 69 5.11 -3.57 7.06
C THR A 69 3.77 -3.24 6.41
N CYS A 70 2.71 -3.05 7.20
CA CYS A 70 1.33 -2.89 6.77
C CYS A 70 0.71 -1.56 7.22
N ALA A 71 1.42 -0.45 7.08
CA ALA A 71 0.91 0.89 7.42
C ALA A 71 1.04 1.89 6.26
N MET A 72 1.11 1.39 5.02
CA MET A 72 1.33 2.20 3.83
C MET A 72 0.04 2.86 3.35
N PRO A 73 0.09 4.07 2.75
CA PRO A 73 -1.08 4.71 2.18
C PRO A 73 -1.65 3.88 1.03
N LEU A 74 -2.95 3.58 1.09
CA LEU A 74 -3.65 2.78 0.09
C LEU A 74 -3.98 3.57 -1.18
N GLY A 75 -3.98 4.91 -1.08
CA GLY A 75 -3.90 5.80 -2.23
C GLY A 75 -5.14 6.65 -2.47
N MET A 76 -5.77 7.13 -1.40
CA MET A 76 -6.71 8.24 -1.46
C MET A 76 -6.01 9.53 -1.91
N GLU A 77 -4.81 9.84 -1.41
CA GLU A 77 -4.05 11.03 -1.80
C GLU A 77 -3.48 10.90 -3.21
N THR A 78 -2.87 9.76 -3.52
CA THR A 78 -2.14 9.54 -4.78
C THR A 78 -3.03 9.33 -5.99
N GLY A 79 -4.33 9.06 -5.80
CA GLY A 79 -5.25 8.73 -6.89
C GLY A 79 -5.22 7.26 -7.33
N ALA A 80 -4.50 6.39 -6.61
CA ALA A 80 -4.56 4.95 -6.85
C ALA A 80 -5.98 4.41 -6.60
N ILE A 81 -6.67 4.92 -5.58
CA ILE A 81 -8.11 4.73 -5.39
C ILE A 81 -8.83 5.73 -6.30
N SER A 82 -9.57 5.25 -7.29
CA SER A 82 -10.28 6.09 -8.26
C SER A 82 -11.53 6.74 -7.64
N ASP A 83 -11.98 7.81 -8.27
CA ASP A 83 -13.20 8.54 -7.86
C ASP A 83 -14.43 7.61 -7.82
N SER A 84 -14.53 6.66 -8.76
CA SER A 84 -15.61 5.67 -8.82
C SER A 84 -15.64 4.68 -7.65
N GLN A 85 -14.55 4.58 -6.88
CA GLN A 85 -14.46 3.70 -5.72
C GLN A 85 -14.97 4.36 -4.44
N ILE A 86 -15.25 5.67 -4.45
CA ILE A 86 -15.61 6.44 -3.26
C ILE A 86 -17.09 6.81 -3.35
N SER A 87 -17.86 6.52 -2.29
CA SER A 87 -19.28 6.86 -2.20
C SER A 87 -19.62 7.41 -0.81
N ALA A 88 -20.72 8.14 -0.69
CA ALA A 88 -21.18 8.68 0.59
C ALA A 88 -22.70 8.59 0.71
N SER A 89 -23.19 8.68 1.95
CA SER A 89 -24.62 8.73 2.27
C SER A 89 -25.30 9.98 1.73
N SER A 90 -24.59 11.11 1.82
CA SER A 90 -25.10 12.42 1.47
C SER A 90 -23.94 13.35 1.12
N VAL A 91 -24.29 14.45 0.47
CA VAL A 91 -23.35 15.46 0.01
C VAL A 91 -23.94 16.83 0.34
N TYR A 92 -23.10 17.71 0.88
CA TYR A 92 -23.45 19.11 1.07
C TYR A 92 -23.33 19.89 -0.25
N LEU A 93 -24.36 20.69 -0.54
CA LEU A 93 -24.40 21.64 -1.65
C LEU A 93 -24.44 23.06 -1.09
N GLY A 94 -23.41 23.86 -1.39
CA GLY A 94 -23.32 25.28 -1.02
C GLY A 94 -23.61 26.21 -2.19
N PHE A 95 -23.88 27.48 -1.88
CA PHE A 95 -24.09 28.60 -2.82
C PHE A 95 -24.89 28.23 -4.08
N MET A 96 -26.23 28.12 -3.96
CA MET A 96 -27.15 27.76 -5.05
C MET A 96 -26.77 26.47 -5.80
N GLY A 97 -26.09 25.53 -5.13
CA GLY A 97 -25.66 24.25 -5.73
C GLY A 97 -24.31 24.29 -6.45
N LEU A 98 -23.64 25.45 -6.51
CA LEU A 98 -22.36 25.61 -7.20
C LEU A 98 -21.17 25.02 -6.41
N GLN A 99 -21.30 24.87 -5.08
CA GLN A 99 -20.26 24.27 -4.25
C GLN A 99 -20.65 22.85 -3.83
N ARG A 100 -20.24 21.85 -4.62
CA ARG A 100 -20.53 20.44 -4.34
C ARG A 100 -19.39 19.77 -3.57
N TRP A 101 -19.59 19.50 -2.28
CA TRP A 101 -18.59 18.86 -1.39
C TRP A 101 -18.64 17.34 -1.49
N ALA A 102 -18.34 16.85 -2.69
CA ALA A 102 -18.54 15.48 -3.11
C ALA A 102 -17.53 14.48 -2.50
N PRO A 103 -17.87 13.17 -2.38
CA PRO A 103 -17.00 12.17 -1.76
C PRO A 103 -15.64 12.02 -2.45
N GLU A 104 -15.55 12.24 -3.76
CA GLU A 104 -14.33 12.13 -4.57
C GLU A 104 -13.26 13.17 -4.15
N LEU A 105 -13.69 14.23 -3.44
CA LEU A 105 -12.82 15.28 -2.93
C LEU A 105 -12.18 14.93 -1.58
N ALA A 106 -12.57 13.84 -0.92
CA ALA A 106 -12.12 13.45 0.43
C ALA A 106 -10.67 12.92 0.49
N ARG A 107 -9.75 13.52 -0.29
CA ARG A 107 -8.35 13.11 -0.43
C ARG A 107 -7.46 14.00 0.44
N LEU A 108 -6.47 13.41 1.10
CA LEU A 108 -5.51 14.14 1.94
C LEU A 108 -4.82 15.27 1.15
N HIS A 109 -4.47 16.37 1.82
CA HIS A 109 -3.73 17.51 1.24
C HIS A 109 -4.34 18.20 0.01
N ARG A 110 -5.56 17.83 -0.41
CA ARG A 110 -6.23 18.47 -1.54
C ARG A 110 -6.45 19.97 -1.29
N THR A 111 -6.10 20.79 -2.27
CA THR A 111 -6.22 22.26 -2.24
C THR A 111 -7.41 22.74 -3.09
N GLY A 112 -7.98 23.90 -2.77
CA GLY A 112 -9.07 24.51 -3.53
C GLY A 112 -10.13 25.12 -2.62
N ILE A 113 -11.08 25.86 -3.20
CA ILE A 113 -12.23 26.44 -2.47
C ILE A 113 -13.15 25.33 -1.94
N VAL A 114 -13.29 24.25 -2.71
CA VAL A 114 -14.00 23.02 -2.34
C VAL A 114 -13.01 21.87 -2.49
N ASN A 115 -12.59 21.30 -1.37
CA ASN A 115 -11.44 20.40 -1.34
C ASN A 115 -11.61 19.20 -0.40
N ALA A 116 -12.82 18.94 0.10
CA ALA A 116 -13.13 17.84 0.99
C ALA A 116 -14.54 17.31 0.73
N TRP A 117 -14.88 16.19 1.35
CA TRP A 117 -16.26 15.76 1.47
C TRP A 117 -16.89 16.38 2.69
N THR A 118 -18.15 16.83 2.56
CA THR A 118 -18.96 17.32 3.66
C THR A 118 -20.34 16.67 3.57
N ALA A 119 -20.81 16.07 4.66
CA ALA A 119 -22.14 15.48 4.72
C ALA A 119 -23.24 16.55 4.69
N SER A 120 -24.44 16.17 4.22
CA SER A 120 -25.60 17.07 4.24
C SER A 120 -26.02 17.41 5.67
N ASN A 121 -26.44 18.65 5.91
CA ASN A 121 -26.94 19.09 7.22
C ASN A 121 -28.23 18.36 7.65
N TYR A 122 -28.92 17.71 6.71
CA TYR A 122 -30.15 16.96 6.96
C TYR A 122 -29.90 15.46 7.23
N ASP A 123 -28.68 14.98 7.00
CA ASP A 123 -28.33 13.58 7.22
C ASP A 123 -27.92 13.36 8.67
N LYS A 124 -28.75 12.62 9.41
CA LYS A 124 -28.49 12.32 10.84
C LYS A 124 -27.45 11.22 11.03
N ASN A 125 -27.24 10.37 10.03
CA ASN A 125 -26.35 9.22 10.11
C ASN A 125 -25.39 9.18 8.91
N PRO A 126 -24.54 10.21 8.76
CA PRO A 126 -23.70 10.33 7.59
C PRO A 126 -22.63 9.26 7.55
N TRP A 127 -22.24 8.85 6.35
CA TRP A 127 -21.12 7.95 6.14
C TRP A 127 -20.43 8.23 4.81
N ILE A 128 -19.14 7.95 4.77
CA ILE A 128 -18.34 7.87 3.54
C ILE A 128 -17.70 6.50 3.45
N GLN A 129 -17.68 5.93 2.26
CA GLN A 129 -17.30 4.56 1.99
C GLN A 129 -16.28 4.50 0.85
N VAL A 130 -15.33 3.59 0.99
CA VAL A 130 -14.33 3.28 -0.02
C VAL A 130 -14.45 1.80 -0.37
N ASN A 131 -14.57 1.50 -1.65
CA ASN A 131 -14.47 0.15 -2.21
C ASN A 131 -13.04 -0.09 -2.70
N LEU A 132 -12.31 -0.95 -2.01
CA LEU A 132 -10.92 -1.29 -2.33
C LEU A 132 -10.79 -2.20 -3.57
N VAL A 133 -11.91 -2.62 -4.18
CA VAL A 133 -12.05 -3.51 -5.34
C VAL A 133 -11.59 -4.95 -5.06
N ARG A 134 -10.46 -5.12 -4.38
CA ARG A 134 -9.98 -6.39 -3.82
C ARG A 134 -10.01 -6.37 -2.30
N LYS A 135 -9.90 -7.54 -1.70
CA LYS A 135 -9.70 -7.67 -0.26
C LYS A 135 -8.27 -7.22 0.09
N MET A 136 -8.14 -6.41 1.13
CA MET A 136 -6.86 -5.90 1.62
C MET A 136 -6.86 -5.89 3.15
N TRP A 137 -5.67 -5.81 3.74
CA TRP A 137 -5.53 -5.48 5.15
C TRP A 137 -5.60 -3.97 5.33
N VAL A 138 -6.50 -3.50 6.19
CA VAL A 138 -6.58 -2.09 6.58
C VAL A 138 -6.23 -2.00 8.05
N THR A 139 -5.23 -1.18 8.36
CA THR A 139 -4.59 -1.09 9.68
C THR A 139 -4.75 0.28 10.32
N GLY A 140 -5.26 1.26 9.58
CA GLY A 140 -5.52 2.57 10.13
C GLY A 140 -6.13 3.54 9.15
N VAL A 141 -6.35 4.76 9.66
CA VAL A 141 -6.86 5.88 8.88
C VAL A 141 -6.22 7.17 9.36
N VAL A 142 -5.88 8.03 8.39
CA VAL A 142 -5.41 9.39 8.62
C VAL A 142 -6.52 10.35 8.24
N THR A 143 -6.90 11.27 9.12
CA THR A 143 -7.98 12.23 8.88
C THR A 143 -7.46 13.67 8.91
N GLN A 144 -8.11 14.54 8.15
CA GLN A 144 -7.84 15.97 8.04
C GLN A 144 -9.17 16.73 7.83
N GLY A 145 -9.32 17.91 8.44
CA GLY A 145 -10.49 18.77 8.25
C GLY A 145 -10.44 19.59 6.95
N ALA A 146 -11.27 20.62 6.83
CA ALA A 146 -11.12 21.66 5.81
C ALA A 146 -11.64 23.01 6.33
N SER A 147 -11.72 24.01 5.45
CA SER A 147 -12.27 25.31 5.80
C SER A 147 -13.21 25.82 4.74
N ARG A 148 -14.34 26.36 5.19
CA ARG A 148 -15.39 26.92 4.34
C ARG A 148 -15.64 28.35 4.76
N ALA A 149 -15.44 29.30 3.86
CA ALA A 149 -15.59 30.74 4.15
C ALA A 149 -14.86 31.18 5.44
N SER A 150 -13.59 30.76 5.58
CA SER A 150 -12.73 31.00 6.74
C SER A 150 -13.16 30.34 8.06
N ASN A 151 -14.20 29.51 8.04
CA ASN A 151 -14.64 28.72 9.17
C ASN A 151 -14.03 27.31 9.10
N ALA A 152 -13.31 26.91 10.15
CA ALA A 152 -12.77 25.56 10.27
C ALA A 152 -13.91 24.55 10.50
N GLU A 153 -13.97 23.53 9.64
CA GLU A 153 -14.92 22.42 9.71
C GLU A 153 -14.14 21.12 9.71
N TYR A 154 -14.42 20.27 10.70
CA TYR A 154 -13.65 19.04 10.89
C TYR A 154 -14.42 18.01 11.72
N LEU A 155 -14.00 16.77 11.55
CA LEU A 155 -14.52 15.61 12.26
C LEU A 155 -13.89 15.50 13.65
N LYS A 156 -14.68 15.50 14.73
CA LYS A 156 -14.18 15.36 16.12
C LYS A 156 -14.12 13.91 16.57
N THR A 157 -15.18 13.13 16.31
CA THR A 157 -15.20 11.71 16.63
C THR A 157 -15.93 10.93 15.55
N PHE A 158 -15.51 9.69 15.33
CA PHE A 158 -16.08 8.81 14.32
C PHE A 158 -15.96 7.34 14.69
N LYS A 159 -16.77 6.51 14.04
CA LYS A 159 -16.66 5.06 14.07
C LYS A 159 -16.20 4.55 12.71
N VAL A 160 -15.57 3.38 12.68
CA VAL A 160 -15.20 2.71 11.44
C VAL A 160 -16.00 1.43 11.33
N ALA A 161 -16.72 1.30 10.22
CA ALA A 161 -17.40 0.08 9.83
C ALA A 161 -16.71 -0.55 8.62
N TYR A 162 -16.69 -1.88 8.56
CA TYR A 162 -16.06 -2.61 7.48
C TYR A 162 -16.92 -3.76 6.99
N SER A 163 -16.69 -4.18 5.76
CA SER A 163 -17.40 -5.29 5.13
C SER A 163 -16.53 -6.00 4.08
N LEU A 164 -16.75 -7.31 3.94
CA LEU A 164 -16.18 -8.13 2.88
C LEU A 164 -17.04 -8.16 1.61
N ASN A 165 -18.33 -7.82 1.70
CA ASN A 165 -19.28 -7.99 0.60
C ASN A 165 -20.09 -6.72 0.29
N GLY A 166 -19.90 -5.65 1.05
CA GLY A 166 -20.62 -4.39 0.88
C GLY A 166 -22.09 -4.41 1.31
N ARG A 167 -22.59 -5.53 1.84
CA ARG A 167 -23.97 -5.68 2.32
C ARG A 167 -24.07 -5.67 3.84
N LYS A 168 -23.22 -6.45 4.51
CA LYS A 168 -23.19 -6.55 5.97
C LYS A 168 -21.97 -5.81 6.50
N PHE A 169 -22.21 -4.71 7.21
CA PHE A 169 -21.16 -3.93 7.85
C PHE A 169 -21.03 -4.30 9.33
N GLN A 170 -19.79 -4.39 9.80
CA GLN A 170 -19.44 -4.59 11.21
C GLN A 170 -18.63 -3.40 11.69
N PHE A 171 -18.80 -2.98 12.93
CA PHE A 171 -18.00 -1.92 13.53
C PHE A 171 -16.80 -2.49 14.27
N ILE A 172 -15.67 -1.78 14.20
CA ILE A 172 -14.51 -2.09 15.04
C ILE A 172 -14.95 -2.01 16.49
N GLN A 173 -14.69 -3.05 17.27
CA GLN A 173 -15.02 -3.10 18.69
C GLN A 173 -13.85 -2.58 19.53
N SER A 174 -14.15 -2.01 20.70
CA SER A 174 -13.12 -1.62 21.67
C SER A 174 -12.43 -2.86 22.27
N ALA A 175 -11.13 -2.76 22.58
CA ALA A 175 -10.36 -3.83 23.21
C ALA A 175 -10.95 -4.30 24.55
N GLU A 176 -11.70 -3.44 25.23
CA GLU A 176 -12.35 -3.71 26.51
C GLU A 176 -13.72 -4.40 26.37
N GLY A 177 -14.15 -4.76 25.16
CA GLY A 177 -15.43 -5.46 24.91
C GLY A 177 -16.69 -4.60 25.08
N SER A 178 -16.52 -3.31 25.41
CA SER A 178 -17.59 -2.33 25.66
C SER A 178 -18.06 -1.62 24.37
N GLY A 179 -18.55 -2.37 23.38
CA GLY A 179 -19.19 -1.83 22.17
C GLY A 179 -18.24 -1.22 21.12
N ASP A 180 -18.83 -0.48 20.18
CA ASP A 180 -18.11 0.08 19.03
C ASP A 180 -17.01 1.07 19.45
N LYS A 181 -15.80 0.87 18.94
CA LYS A 181 -14.65 1.74 19.16
C LYS A 181 -14.91 3.14 18.58
N LEU A 182 -14.80 4.15 19.44
CA LEU A 182 -14.88 5.54 19.06
C LEU A 182 -13.49 6.10 18.81
N PHE A 183 -13.22 6.56 17.59
CA PHE A 183 -11.96 7.17 17.20
C PHE A 183 -12.00 8.67 17.40
N VAL A 184 -10.89 9.23 17.88
CA VAL A 184 -10.70 10.68 18.01
C VAL A 184 -10.20 11.23 16.68
N GLY A 185 -10.94 12.18 16.13
CA GLY A 185 -10.62 12.89 14.90
C GLY A 185 -9.72 14.10 15.13
N ASN A 186 -9.97 15.13 14.33
CA ASN A 186 -9.16 16.33 14.25
C ASN A 186 -9.56 17.37 15.30
N THR A 187 -8.61 18.25 15.62
CA THR A 187 -8.80 19.42 16.49
C THR A 187 -8.89 20.72 15.70
N ASP A 188 -8.49 20.71 14.43
CA ASP A 188 -8.42 21.85 13.53
C ASP A 188 -8.77 21.46 12.07
N ASN A 189 -8.56 22.39 11.14
CA ASN A 189 -8.86 22.22 9.72
C ASN A 189 -7.73 21.56 8.89
N SER A 190 -6.50 21.54 9.40
CA SER A 190 -5.30 21.25 8.59
C SER A 190 -4.38 20.21 9.20
N GLY A 191 -4.37 20.08 10.53
CA GLY A 191 -3.63 19.06 11.25
C GLY A 191 -4.07 17.66 10.83
N LEU A 192 -3.09 16.77 10.69
CA LEU A 192 -3.31 15.37 10.40
C LEU A 192 -3.53 14.61 11.71
N LYS A 193 -4.57 13.77 11.75
CA LYS A 193 -4.80 12.86 12.85
C LYS A 193 -4.67 11.42 12.36
N VAL A 194 -3.66 10.71 12.84
CA VAL A 194 -3.46 9.28 12.56
C VAL A 194 -4.16 8.46 13.63
N ASN A 195 -4.98 7.48 13.20
CA ASN A 195 -5.60 6.48 14.05
C ASN A 195 -5.25 5.10 13.51
N LEU A 196 -4.41 4.35 14.23
CA LEU A 196 -4.12 2.96 13.94
C LEU A 196 -5.14 2.05 14.63
N PHE A 197 -5.44 0.93 14.00
CA PHE A 197 -6.32 -0.09 14.54
C PHE A 197 -5.51 -1.07 15.40
N ASP A 198 -6.17 -1.63 16.41
CA ASP A 198 -5.51 -2.58 17.32
C ASP A 198 -5.20 -3.89 16.62
N PHE A 199 -6.07 -4.25 15.66
CA PHE A 199 -5.91 -5.42 14.82
C PHE A 199 -6.08 -5.02 13.35
N PRO A 200 -5.29 -5.61 12.44
CA PRO A 200 -5.47 -5.42 11.00
C PRO A 200 -6.83 -6.01 10.60
N LEU A 201 -7.55 -5.32 9.71
CA LEU A 201 -8.86 -5.75 9.24
C LEU A 201 -8.77 -6.29 7.81
N GLU A 202 -9.18 -7.53 7.58
CA GLU A 202 -9.35 -8.08 6.23
C GLU A 202 -10.69 -7.59 5.65
N VAL A 203 -10.64 -6.67 4.69
CA VAL A 203 -11.83 -5.93 4.23
C VAL A 203 -11.74 -5.60 2.74
N GLN A 204 -12.90 -5.44 2.11
CA GLN A 204 -13.02 -4.85 0.76
C GLN A 204 -13.67 -3.47 0.82
N TYR A 205 -14.62 -3.28 1.74
CA TYR A 205 -15.32 -2.02 1.94
C TYR A 205 -15.01 -1.47 3.31
N VAL A 206 -14.57 -0.21 3.35
CA VAL A 206 -14.36 0.54 4.59
C VAL A 206 -15.29 1.73 4.58
N ARG A 207 -15.95 1.97 5.71
CA ARG A 207 -16.90 3.07 5.91
C ARG A 207 -16.51 3.85 7.16
N LEU A 208 -16.28 5.15 6.99
CA LEU A 208 -16.12 6.08 8.10
C LEU A 208 -17.49 6.68 8.41
N VAL A 209 -17.88 6.64 9.67
CA VAL A 209 -19.18 7.12 10.17
C VAL A 209 -18.93 8.25 11.17
N PRO A 210 -19.04 9.52 10.73
CA PRO A 210 -18.99 10.66 11.63
C PRO A 210 -20.02 10.59 12.75
N ILE A 211 -19.59 10.88 13.99
CA ILE A 211 -20.48 10.94 15.17
C ILE A 211 -20.59 12.36 15.70
N THR A 212 -19.45 13.01 15.95
CA THR A 212 -19.44 14.43 16.35
C THR A 212 -18.53 15.24 15.44
N CYS A 213 -18.99 16.43 15.08
CA CYS A 213 -18.35 17.30 14.10
C CYS A 213 -18.29 18.73 14.61
N HIS A 214 -17.27 19.48 14.23
CA HIS A 214 -17.18 20.91 14.51
C HIS A 214 -17.77 21.70 13.34
N ARG A 215 -18.92 22.35 13.56
CA ARG A 215 -19.72 23.11 12.57
C ARG A 215 -20.29 22.29 11.42
N GLY A 216 -19.46 21.49 10.75
CA GLY A 216 -19.86 20.58 9.67
C GLY A 216 -19.05 19.30 9.71
N CYS A 217 -19.65 18.19 9.28
CA CYS A 217 -18.95 16.91 9.14
C CYS A 217 -18.14 16.91 7.84
N THR A 218 -16.98 17.53 7.91
CA THR A 218 -16.05 17.69 6.78
C THR A 218 -14.80 16.85 6.98
N LEU A 219 -14.39 16.13 5.94
CA LEU A 219 -13.33 15.14 6.01
C LEU A 219 -12.53 15.05 4.70
N ARG A 220 -11.21 15.02 4.86
CA ARG A 220 -10.21 14.48 3.93
C ARG A 220 -9.51 13.33 4.65
N PHE A 221 -9.26 12.21 3.98
CA PHE A 221 -8.63 11.08 4.65
C PHE A 221 -7.77 10.23 3.72
N GLU A 222 -6.92 9.42 4.34
CA GLU A 222 -6.12 8.37 3.70
C GLU A 222 -6.28 7.09 4.50
N LEU A 223 -6.45 5.96 3.82
CA LEU A 223 -6.50 4.66 4.47
C LEU A 223 -5.09 4.06 4.49
N LEU A 224 -4.73 3.47 5.63
CA LEU A 224 -3.45 2.80 5.80
C LEU A 224 -3.65 1.28 5.77
N GLY A 225 -2.75 0.56 5.13
CA GLY A 225 -2.84 -0.87 5.01
C GLY A 225 -1.82 -1.49 4.07
N CYS A 226 -2.10 -2.72 3.67
CA CYS A 226 -1.30 -3.49 2.71
C CYS A 226 -2.16 -4.58 2.05
N GLU A 227 -1.60 -5.27 1.06
CA GLU A 227 -2.28 -6.38 0.41
C GLU A 227 -2.23 -7.65 1.26
N LEU A 228 -3.26 -8.51 1.11
CA LEU A 228 -3.41 -9.75 1.90
C LEU A 228 -2.20 -10.68 1.84
N ASN A 229 -1.57 -10.78 0.67
CA ASN A 229 -0.47 -11.70 0.43
C ASN A 229 0.90 -11.10 0.78
N GLY A 230 0.96 -9.85 1.28
CA GLY A 230 2.22 -9.15 1.57
C GLY A 230 3.13 -8.90 0.37
N CYS A 231 2.69 -9.25 -0.84
CA CYS A 231 3.51 -9.29 -2.05
C CYS A 231 3.30 -8.03 -2.91
N ALA A 232 3.28 -6.84 -2.30
CA ALA A 232 3.02 -5.58 -3.01
C ALA A 232 4.12 -4.54 -2.79
N GLU A 233 5.30 -5.01 -2.37
CA GLU A 233 6.47 -4.19 -2.10
C GLU A 233 7.15 -3.79 -3.42
N PRO A 234 7.85 -2.63 -3.46
CA PRO A 234 8.63 -2.24 -4.62
C PRO A 234 9.74 -3.27 -4.89
N LEU A 235 9.84 -3.74 -6.14
CA LEU A 235 10.82 -4.73 -6.57
C LEU A 235 12.21 -4.14 -6.83
N GLY A 236 12.33 -2.81 -6.87
CA GLY A 236 13.62 -2.15 -6.77
C GLY A 236 13.95 -1.15 -7.87
N MET A 237 12.95 -0.60 -8.56
CA MET A 237 13.19 0.43 -9.57
C MET A 237 13.57 1.76 -8.91
N LYS A 238 12.86 2.21 -7.88
CA LYS A 238 13.09 3.51 -7.23
C LYS A 238 14.34 3.54 -6.36
N ASP A 239 14.60 2.48 -5.60
CA ASP A 239 15.71 2.38 -4.65
C ASP A 239 17.05 2.00 -5.30
N ASN A 240 17.04 1.64 -6.59
CA ASN A 240 18.19 1.13 -7.37
C ASN A 240 18.66 -0.27 -6.99
N THR A 241 17.84 -1.06 -6.28
CA THR A 241 18.08 -2.49 -6.06
C THR A 241 18.14 -3.24 -7.41
N ILE A 242 17.31 -2.84 -8.38
CA ILE A 242 17.46 -3.24 -9.79
C ILE A 242 18.51 -2.32 -10.43
N PRO A 243 19.73 -2.80 -10.77
CA PRO A 243 20.76 -2.00 -11.43
C PRO A 243 20.39 -1.57 -12.85
N ASP A 244 21.00 -0.46 -13.31
CA ASP A 244 20.74 0.15 -14.62
C ASP A 244 20.88 -0.83 -15.81
N ARG A 245 21.83 -1.77 -15.72
CA ARG A 245 22.07 -2.80 -16.75
C ARG A 245 20.89 -3.75 -16.98
N GLN A 246 19.96 -3.83 -16.03
CA GLN A 246 18.78 -4.69 -16.11
C GLN A 246 17.57 -4.01 -16.74
N ILE A 247 17.68 -2.72 -17.08
CA ILE A 247 16.60 -1.95 -17.68
C ILE A 247 16.96 -1.67 -19.14
N THR A 248 16.19 -2.23 -20.06
CA THR A 248 16.40 -2.10 -21.51
C THR A 248 15.12 -1.63 -22.18
N ALA A 249 15.21 -1.14 -23.42
CA ALA A 249 14.05 -0.71 -24.18
C ALA A 249 14.25 -0.98 -25.68
N SER A 250 13.16 -0.88 -26.43
CA SER A 250 13.14 -0.92 -27.90
C SER A 250 13.96 0.19 -28.54
N SER A 251 13.78 1.43 -28.06
CA SER A 251 14.41 2.62 -28.63
C SER A 251 14.65 3.70 -27.57
N ILE A 252 15.45 4.71 -27.92
CA ILE A 252 15.89 5.76 -27.00
C ILE A 252 15.84 7.11 -27.71
N TYR A 253 15.09 8.06 -27.15
CA TYR A 253 15.08 9.43 -27.62
C TYR A 253 16.33 10.20 -27.20
N ARG A 254 16.92 10.93 -28.15
CA ARG A 254 18.06 11.84 -27.92
C ARG A 254 17.65 13.26 -28.27
N THR A 255 17.63 14.15 -27.29
CA THR A 255 17.34 15.56 -27.52
C THR A 255 18.47 16.16 -28.35
N TRP A 256 18.11 16.78 -29.49
CA TRP A 256 19.04 17.32 -30.50
C TRP A 256 20.09 16.32 -31.03
N GLY A 257 19.82 15.01 -30.92
CA GLY A 257 20.77 13.97 -31.35
C GLY A 257 22.03 13.85 -30.47
N LEU A 258 22.08 14.53 -29.33
CA LEU A 258 23.25 14.54 -28.45
C LEU A 258 23.14 13.44 -27.39
N ASN A 259 24.20 12.63 -27.25
CA ASN A 259 24.25 11.55 -26.25
C ASN A 259 24.07 12.06 -24.82
N ALA A 260 24.61 13.25 -24.52
CA ALA A 260 24.50 13.89 -23.21
C ALA A 260 23.05 14.25 -22.82
N PHE A 261 22.12 14.27 -23.77
CA PHE A 261 20.71 14.62 -23.57
C PHE A 261 19.79 13.46 -24.00
N SER A 262 20.14 12.25 -23.57
CA SER A 262 19.41 11.03 -23.93
C SER A 262 18.51 10.53 -22.80
N TRP A 263 17.32 10.09 -23.17
CA TRP A 263 16.29 9.57 -22.26
C TRP A 263 16.43 8.05 -22.13
N TYR A 264 17.55 7.61 -21.58
CA TYR A 264 17.90 6.19 -21.47
C TYR A 264 16.90 5.38 -20.65
N PRO A 265 16.76 4.06 -20.92
CA PRO A 265 15.82 3.18 -20.23
C PRO A 265 16.00 3.15 -18.71
N PHE A 266 17.25 3.18 -18.23
CA PHE A 266 17.58 3.16 -16.80
C PHE A 266 17.15 4.41 -16.03
N TYR A 267 16.70 5.48 -16.71
CA TYR A 267 16.06 6.62 -16.08
C TYR A 267 14.57 6.40 -15.79
N ALA A 268 13.96 5.30 -16.27
CA ALA A 268 12.56 4.96 -16.06
C ALA A 268 12.23 4.52 -14.61
N ARG A 269 12.81 5.17 -13.61
CA ARG A 269 12.60 4.85 -12.20
C ARG A 269 11.55 5.80 -11.62
N LEU A 270 10.61 5.27 -10.83
CA LEU A 270 9.58 6.07 -10.17
C LEU A 270 10.21 7.21 -9.35
N ASP A 271 9.61 8.41 -9.43
CA ASP A 271 10.06 9.63 -8.73
C ASP A 271 11.49 10.10 -9.02
N LYS A 272 12.16 9.55 -10.06
CA LYS A 272 13.47 10.04 -10.50
C LYS A 272 13.39 11.56 -10.74
N GLN A 273 14.36 12.27 -10.18
CA GLN A 273 14.53 13.72 -10.33
C GLN A 273 15.73 14.02 -11.24
N GLY A 274 15.72 15.21 -11.84
CA GLY A 274 16.79 15.68 -12.72
C GLY A 274 16.26 16.20 -14.05
N LYS A 275 17.18 16.66 -14.91
CA LYS A 275 16.86 17.17 -16.25
C LYS A 275 16.38 16.05 -17.20
N PHE A 276 16.97 14.86 -17.06
CA PHE A 276 16.59 13.64 -17.76
C PHE A 276 16.24 12.62 -16.70
N ASN A 277 14.96 12.37 -16.54
CA ASN A 277 14.44 11.65 -15.40
C ASN A 277 13.41 10.57 -15.76
N ALA A 278 13.32 10.21 -17.04
CA ALA A 278 12.45 9.15 -17.51
C ALA A 278 13.07 8.45 -18.72
N TRP A 279 12.47 7.34 -19.13
CA TRP A 279 12.69 6.80 -20.47
C TRP A 279 11.71 7.43 -21.44
N THR A 280 12.19 7.77 -22.63
CA THR A 280 11.38 8.23 -23.74
C THR A 280 11.76 7.45 -25.00
N ALA A 281 10.75 6.91 -25.68
CA ALA A 281 10.95 6.19 -26.94
C ALA A 281 11.36 7.15 -28.07
N GLN A 282 12.20 6.68 -28.99
CA GLN A 282 12.67 7.46 -30.14
C GLN A 282 11.52 7.76 -31.09
N THR A 283 10.71 6.75 -31.41
CA THR A 283 9.49 6.87 -32.21
C THR A 283 8.27 6.67 -31.33
N ASN A 284 7.13 7.19 -31.78
CA ASN A 284 5.85 7.06 -31.10
C ASN A 284 5.05 5.95 -31.77
N ASP A 285 5.54 4.72 -31.67
CA ASP A 285 4.92 3.55 -32.29
C ASP A 285 4.42 2.56 -31.23
N ALA A 286 3.35 1.82 -31.55
CA ALA A 286 2.81 0.80 -30.65
C ALA A 286 3.72 -0.45 -30.50
N SER A 287 4.81 -0.52 -31.27
CA SER A 287 5.85 -1.56 -31.17
C SER A 287 6.90 -1.27 -30.10
N GLU A 288 6.86 -0.08 -29.49
CA GLU A 288 7.81 0.31 -28.45
C GLU A 288 7.58 -0.48 -27.16
N TRP A 289 8.66 -0.75 -26.42
CA TRP A 289 8.61 -1.46 -25.16
C TRP A 289 9.71 -1.00 -24.21
N LEU A 290 9.39 -0.98 -22.92
CA LEU A 290 10.36 -0.88 -21.82
C LEU A 290 10.42 -2.24 -21.13
N GLN A 291 11.61 -2.78 -20.94
CA GLN A 291 11.86 -4.08 -20.34
C GLN A 291 12.66 -3.93 -19.04
N VAL A 292 12.25 -4.70 -18.04
CA VAL A 292 12.94 -4.83 -16.75
C VAL A 292 13.28 -6.31 -16.52
N ASP A 293 14.56 -6.61 -16.29
CA ASP A 293 15.05 -7.91 -15.82
C ASP A 293 15.14 -7.90 -14.29
N LEU A 294 14.29 -8.69 -13.63
CA LEU A 294 14.26 -8.83 -12.17
C LEU A 294 15.43 -9.68 -11.63
N GLY A 295 16.25 -10.27 -12.52
CA GLY A 295 17.40 -11.11 -12.20
C GLY A 295 17.01 -12.55 -11.82
N THR A 296 16.04 -12.70 -10.92
CA THR A 296 15.43 -13.99 -10.55
C THR A 296 13.96 -14.01 -10.92
N GLN A 297 13.35 -15.19 -10.93
CA GLN A 297 11.90 -15.30 -11.05
C GLN A 297 11.28 -14.70 -9.78
N ARG A 298 10.33 -13.77 -9.96
CA ARG A 298 9.61 -13.06 -8.92
C ARG A 298 8.11 -13.08 -9.23
N GLN A 299 7.29 -13.03 -8.21
CA GLN A 299 5.85 -12.83 -8.32
C GLN A 299 5.56 -11.34 -8.47
N VAL A 300 5.07 -10.96 -9.65
CA VAL A 300 4.70 -9.58 -9.95
C VAL A 300 3.21 -9.43 -9.71
N THR A 301 2.85 -8.50 -8.84
CA THR A 301 1.47 -8.22 -8.41
C THR A 301 0.96 -6.89 -8.91
N GLY A 302 1.84 -5.98 -9.31
CA GLY A 302 1.42 -4.70 -9.87
C GLY A 302 2.52 -3.85 -10.45
N ILE A 303 2.12 -2.66 -10.86
CA ILE A 303 2.98 -1.66 -11.47
C ILE A 303 2.47 -0.26 -11.11
N ILE A 304 3.39 0.64 -10.82
CA ILE A 304 3.14 2.07 -10.69
C ILE A 304 3.78 2.77 -11.87
N THR A 305 3.03 3.62 -12.56
CA THR A 305 3.53 4.42 -13.69
C THR A 305 3.44 5.91 -13.37
N GLN A 306 4.37 6.67 -13.95
CA GLN A 306 4.45 8.12 -13.82
C GLN A 306 4.97 8.71 -15.14
N GLY A 307 4.45 9.86 -15.57
CA GLY A 307 4.94 10.57 -16.74
C GLY A 307 6.20 11.38 -16.46
N ALA A 308 6.56 12.28 -17.38
CA ALA A 308 7.58 13.30 -17.14
C ALA A 308 7.29 14.58 -17.94
N ARG A 309 8.18 15.56 -17.82
CA ARG A 309 8.09 16.83 -18.54
C ARG A 309 9.41 17.14 -19.21
N ASP A 310 9.37 17.46 -20.50
CA ASP A 310 10.54 17.87 -21.27
C ASP A 310 10.34 19.31 -21.76
N PHE A 311 11.26 20.23 -21.41
CA PHE A 311 11.18 21.67 -21.73
C PHE A 311 9.80 22.33 -21.54
N GLY A 312 9.06 21.94 -20.49
CA GLY A 312 7.72 22.49 -20.22
C GLY A 312 6.58 21.70 -20.87
N HIS A 313 6.86 20.81 -21.81
CA HIS A 313 5.88 19.93 -22.44
C HIS A 313 5.65 18.66 -21.62
N ILE A 314 4.40 18.45 -21.23
CA ILE A 314 3.96 17.28 -20.47
C ILE A 314 3.90 16.05 -21.39
N GLN A 315 4.51 14.95 -20.97
CA GLN A 315 4.56 13.70 -21.73
C GLN A 315 4.28 12.52 -20.80
N TYR A 316 3.39 11.63 -21.21
CA TYR A 316 3.01 10.47 -20.41
C TYR A 316 2.33 9.40 -21.26
N VAL A 317 2.34 8.16 -20.77
CA VAL A 317 1.58 7.06 -21.35
C VAL A 317 0.20 7.00 -20.70
N ALA A 318 -0.84 7.11 -21.52
CA ALA A 318 -2.24 7.13 -21.10
C ALA A 318 -2.85 5.73 -21.02
N ALA A 319 -2.36 4.76 -21.80
CA ALA A 319 -2.75 3.36 -21.72
C ALA A 319 -1.60 2.44 -22.16
N TYR A 320 -1.50 1.26 -21.53
CA TYR A 320 -0.45 0.30 -21.84
C TYR A 320 -0.93 -1.15 -21.62
N LYS A 321 -0.23 -2.10 -22.24
CA LYS A 321 -0.32 -3.53 -21.96
C LYS A 321 0.95 -3.97 -21.22
N VAL A 322 0.88 -5.14 -20.59
CA VAL A 322 2.02 -5.77 -19.92
C VAL A 322 2.28 -7.12 -20.56
N ALA A 323 3.54 -7.42 -20.85
CA ALA A 323 3.98 -8.73 -21.29
C ALA A 323 5.06 -9.25 -20.35
N TYR A 324 5.15 -10.56 -20.17
CA TYR A 324 6.11 -11.16 -19.26
C TYR A 324 6.76 -12.41 -19.86
N SER A 325 7.94 -12.75 -19.35
CA SER A 325 8.75 -13.87 -19.82
C SER A 325 9.68 -14.38 -18.71
N ASN A 326 10.07 -15.65 -18.78
CA ASN A 326 11.13 -16.23 -17.94
C ASN A 326 12.47 -16.39 -18.69
N ASN A 327 12.46 -16.33 -20.02
CA ASN A 327 13.63 -16.61 -20.85
C ASN A 327 14.00 -15.46 -21.82
N SER A 328 13.29 -14.33 -21.75
CA SER A 328 13.43 -13.14 -22.63
C SER A 328 13.10 -13.37 -24.12
N MET A 329 12.80 -14.59 -24.54
CA MET A 329 12.51 -14.95 -25.93
C MET A 329 11.01 -15.14 -26.16
N ASN A 330 10.35 -15.90 -25.29
CA ASN A 330 8.93 -16.17 -25.38
C ASN A 330 8.17 -15.22 -24.47
N TRP A 331 7.30 -14.40 -25.05
CA TRP A 331 6.55 -13.38 -24.33
C TRP A 331 5.07 -13.74 -24.27
N THR A 332 4.50 -13.63 -23.09
CA THR A 332 3.06 -13.79 -22.86
C THR A 332 2.48 -12.45 -22.46
N GLU A 333 1.49 -11.95 -23.21
CA GLU A 333 0.75 -10.76 -22.83
C GLU A 333 -0.20 -11.08 -21.67
N TYR A 334 -0.28 -10.18 -20.69
CA TYR A 334 -1.16 -10.31 -19.54
C TYR A 334 -2.63 -10.22 -19.94
N ARG A 335 -3.45 -11.08 -19.35
CA ARG A 335 -4.90 -11.22 -19.59
C ARG A 335 -5.62 -11.36 -18.27
N ASP A 336 -6.84 -10.85 -18.19
CA ASP A 336 -7.72 -11.07 -17.05
C ASP A 336 -8.34 -12.47 -17.10
N GLN A 337 -8.90 -12.93 -15.98
CA GLN A 337 -9.49 -14.26 -15.88
C GLN A 337 -10.67 -14.41 -16.85
N GLY A 338 -10.53 -15.32 -17.82
CA GLY A 338 -11.56 -15.58 -18.83
C GLY A 338 -11.57 -14.61 -20.02
N ALA A 339 -10.63 -13.66 -20.11
CA ALA A 339 -10.50 -12.76 -21.26
C ALA A 339 -9.71 -13.43 -22.41
N LEU A 340 -10.21 -13.27 -23.64
CA LEU A 340 -9.52 -13.71 -24.86
C LEU A 340 -8.41 -12.73 -25.27
N ASP A 341 -8.67 -11.43 -25.08
CA ASP A 341 -7.78 -10.35 -25.45
C ASP A 341 -6.86 -9.92 -24.29
N SER A 342 -5.72 -9.34 -24.66
CA SER A 342 -4.76 -8.76 -23.71
C SER A 342 -5.34 -7.56 -22.98
N LYS A 343 -5.15 -7.52 -21.66
CA LYS A 343 -5.67 -6.43 -20.82
C LYS A 343 -4.95 -5.12 -21.11
N ILE A 344 -5.74 -4.08 -21.37
CA ILE A 344 -5.26 -2.70 -21.47
C ILE A 344 -5.45 -2.04 -20.11
N PHE A 345 -4.35 -1.54 -19.54
CA PHE A 345 -4.33 -0.81 -18.28
C PHE A 345 -4.45 0.70 -18.55
N PRO A 346 -5.32 1.40 -17.80
CA PRO A 346 -5.34 2.86 -17.81
C PRO A 346 -4.06 3.39 -17.14
N GLY A 347 -3.30 4.20 -17.86
CA GLY A 347 -2.07 4.82 -17.40
C GLY A 347 -2.30 6.18 -16.74
N ASN A 348 -1.35 7.09 -16.98
CA ASN A 348 -1.32 8.40 -16.36
C ASN A 348 -2.24 9.40 -17.09
N LEU A 349 -2.67 10.44 -16.36
CA LEU A 349 -3.41 11.58 -16.89
C LEU A 349 -2.58 12.87 -16.89
N ASP A 350 -1.41 12.85 -16.26
CA ASP A 350 -0.49 13.97 -16.15
C ASP A 350 0.98 13.48 -16.07
N ASN A 351 1.92 14.41 -15.87
CA ASN A 351 3.35 14.10 -15.81
C ASN A 351 3.88 13.65 -14.45
N ASN A 352 3.14 13.78 -13.35
CA ASN A 352 3.74 13.65 -12.01
C ASN A 352 2.94 12.79 -11.03
N SER A 353 1.63 12.71 -11.17
CA SER A 353 0.79 11.84 -10.36
C SER A 353 1.11 10.38 -10.66
N HIS A 354 1.12 9.58 -9.61
CA HIS A 354 1.32 8.14 -9.71
C HIS A 354 0.04 7.46 -10.16
N LYS A 355 0.15 6.54 -11.10
CA LYS A 355 -0.93 5.61 -11.42
C LYS A 355 -0.52 4.21 -11.02
N LYS A 356 -1.12 3.68 -9.96
CA LYS A 356 -0.93 2.30 -9.51
C LYS A 356 -1.99 1.42 -10.16
N ASN A 357 -1.55 0.37 -10.85
CA ASN A 357 -2.38 -0.70 -11.37
C ASN A 357 -1.88 -2.03 -10.79
N MET A 358 -2.78 -2.78 -10.18
CA MET A 358 -2.46 -4.11 -9.66
C MET A 358 -3.09 -5.17 -10.57
N PHE A 359 -2.38 -6.27 -10.74
CA PHE A 359 -2.81 -7.41 -11.52
C PHE A 359 -3.81 -8.23 -10.69
N GLU A 360 -4.98 -8.52 -11.28
CA GLU A 360 -5.98 -9.38 -10.65
C GLU A 360 -5.44 -10.79 -10.42
N MET A 361 -4.68 -11.29 -11.39
CA MET A 361 -3.93 -12.54 -11.28
C MET A 361 -2.42 -12.24 -11.22
N PRO A 362 -1.79 -12.26 -10.04
CA PRO A 362 -0.34 -12.21 -9.94
C PRO A 362 0.33 -13.26 -10.82
N PHE A 363 1.45 -12.92 -11.45
CA PHE A 363 2.17 -13.85 -12.34
C PHE A 363 3.64 -13.95 -11.95
N LEU A 364 4.24 -15.12 -12.21
CA LEU A 364 5.66 -15.35 -11.99
C LEU A 364 6.45 -15.03 -13.25
N ALA A 365 7.36 -14.07 -13.15
CA ALA A 365 8.20 -13.65 -14.26
C ALA A 365 9.61 -13.28 -13.80
N ARG A 366 10.58 -13.43 -14.70
CA ARG A 366 11.89 -12.79 -14.56
C ARG A 366 11.97 -11.48 -15.36
N PHE A 367 11.37 -11.45 -16.54
CA PHE A 367 11.37 -10.30 -17.41
C PHE A 367 9.95 -9.75 -17.54
N VAL A 368 9.81 -8.44 -17.39
CA VAL A 368 8.54 -7.72 -17.56
C VAL A 368 8.72 -6.64 -18.61
N ARG A 369 7.77 -6.55 -19.54
CA ARG A 369 7.67 -5.51 -20.56
C ARG A 369 6.43 -4.68 -20.37
N VAL A 370 6.60 -3.37 -20.45
CA VAL A 370 5.52 -2.40 -20.58
C VAL A 370 5.39 -2.02 -22.05
N LEU A 371 4.21 -2.21 -22.62
CA LEU A 371 3.89 -1.99 -24.02
C LEU A 371 2.92 -0.81 -24.14
N PRO A 372 3.39 0.41 -24.48
CA PRO A 372 2.53 1.59 -24.62
C PRO A 372 1.51 1.42 -25.75
N VAL A 373 0.25 1.77 -25.47
CA VAL A 373 -0.86 1.69 -26.44
C VAL A 373 -1.41 3.07 -26.79
N ALA A 374 -1.47 3.97 -25.81
CA ALA A 374 -1.86 5.36 -26.01
C ALA A 374 -1.01 6.27 -25.14
N TRP A 375 -0.68 7.46 -25.63
CA TRP A 375 0.19 8.42 -24.96
C TRP A 375 -0.18 9.85 -25.31
N HIS A 376 0.33 10.79 -24.52
CA HIS A 376 0.22 12.22 -24.75
C HIS A 376 1.59 12.80 -25.13
N ASN A 377 1.67 13.47 -26.28
CA ASN A 377 2.88 14.00 -26.92
C ASN A 377 3.94 12.95 -27.30
N ARG A 378 4.55 12.27 -26.31
CA ARG A 378 5.56 11.23 -26.53
C ARG A 378 5.38 10.08 -25.55
N ILE A 379 5.85 8.90 -25.94
CA ILE A 379 5.93 7.74 -25.06
C ILE A 379 7.03 8.00 -24.02
N THR A 380 6.62 8.40 -22.82
CA THR A 380 7.53 8.71 -21.71
C THR A 380 7.06 8.03 -20.43
N LEU A 381 7.95 7.28 -19.78
CA LEU A 381 7.64 6.48 -18.58
C LEU A 381 8.71 6.59 -17.48
N ARG A 382 8.21 6.65 -16.26
CA ARG A 382 8.86 6.23 -15.02
C ARG A 382 8.01 5.11 -14.41
N VAL A 383 8.63 4.03 -13.97
CA VAL A 383 7.91 2.86 -13.45
C VAL A 383 8.50 2.35 -12.14
N GLU A 384 7.65 1.70 -11.35
CA GLU A 384 8.01 0.82 -10.24
C GLU A 384 7.19 -0.47 -10.37
N LEU A 385 7.85 -1.62 -10.26
CA LEU A 385 7.16 -2.91 -10.26
C LEU A 385 6.90 -3.31 -8.81
N LEU A 386 5.74 -3.92 -8.56
CA LEU A 386 5.34 -4.37 -7.23
C LEU A 386 5.28 -5.89 -7.20
N GLY A 387 5.73 -6.49 -6.11
CA GLY A 387 5.81 -7.94 -5.99
C GLY A 387 6.60 -8.43 -4.79
N CYS A 388 7.02 -9.70 -4.89
CA CYS A 388 7.93 -10.43 -4.03
C CYS A 388 8.62 -11.52 -4.87
#